data_AF-A0A174IMJ1-F1
#
_entry.id   AF-A0A174IMJ1-F1
#
_cell.length_a   1.000
_cell.length_b   1.000
_cell.length_c   1.000
_cell.angle_alpha   90.00
_cell.angle_beta   90.00
_cell.angle_gamma   90.00
#
_symmetry.space_group_name_H-M   'P 1'
#
loop_
_entity.id
_entity.type
_entity.pdbx_description
1 polymer ?
#
loop_
_entity_poly.entity_id
_entity_poly.type
_entity_poly.pdbx_seq_one_letter_code
_entity_poly.pdbx_strand_id
1 'polypeptide(L)'
;MEKKLKELFNVIMEEMKTNDEFKKKIEVVLGGEDKAKKKVKKKVIIEAKLNPLLLISNSEMELRNKLSELEVIDLKNIIKFYEMDNTNSCSRWKKKDRLINYIIDVSKSRVNRGNAFRD
;
A
#
# COMPACT_ATOMS: atom_id res chain seq x y z
N MET A 1 4.49 -47.73 23.97
CA MET A 1 5.33 -46.70 23.31
C MET A 1 5.04 -45.28 23.81
N GLU A 2 3.79 -44.94 24.05
CA GLU A 2 3.38 -43.59 24.48
C GLU A 2 4.07 -43.07 25.76
N LYS A 3 4.27 -43.91 26.78
CA LYS A 3 4.98 -43.52 28.01
C LYS A 3 6.44 -43.12 27.77
N LYS A 4 7.17 -43.89 26.95
CA LYS A 4 8.57 -43.60 26.59
C LYS A 4 8.71 -42.31 25.77
N LEU A 5 7.71 -41.99 24.96
CA LEU A 5 7.67 -40.74 24.20
C LEU A 5 7.47 -39.53 25.12
N LYS A 6 6.60 -39.64 26.13
CA LYS A 6 6.39 -38.59 27.14
C LYS A 6 7.65 -38.35 27.97
N GLU A 7 8.39 -39.40 28.34
CA GLU A 7 9.67 -39.28 29.03
C GLU A 7 10.71 -38.53 28.19
N LEU A 8 10.83 -38.87 26.90
CA LEU A 8 11.72 -38.17 25.98
C LEU A 8 11.39 -36.68 25.87
N PHE A 9 10.10 -36.33 25.72
CA PHE A 9 9.67 -34.93 25.67
C PHE A 9 9.95 -34.18 26.97
N ASN A 10 9.81 -34.82 28.12
CA ASN A 10 10.13 -34.20 29.41
C ASN A 10 11.62 -33.88 29.53
N VAL A 11 12.50 -34.78 29.10
CA VAL A 11 13.95 -34.54 29.09
C VAL A 11 14.30 -33.37 28.18
N ILE A 12 13.70 -33.28 27.00
CA ILE A 12 13.89 -32.16 26.07
C ILE A 12 13.39 -30.84 26.68
N MET A 13 12.23 -30.85 27.37
CA MET A 13 11.66 -29.66 28.02
C MET A 13 12.52 -29.14 29.18
N GLU A 14 13.14 -30.04 29.94
CA GLU A 14 14.08 -29.65 31.01
C GLU A 14 15.39 -29.08 30.43
N GLU A 15 15.94 -29.72 29.39
CA GLU A 15 17.16 -29.24 28.73
C GLU A 15 16.95 -27.87 28.06
N MET A 16 15.75 -27.59 27.53
CA MET A 16 15.39 -26.27 27.00
C MET A 16 15.35 -25.15 28.05
N LYS A 17 15.17 -25.46 29.34
CA LYS A 17 15.19 -24.46 30.42
C LYS A 17 16.60 -24.15 30.91
N THR A 18 17.46 -25.17 30.93
CA THR A 18 18.82 -25.08 31.46
C THR A 18 19.82 -24.57 30.40
N ASN A 19 19.58 -24.88 29.13
CA ASN A 19 20.51 -24.58 28.04
C ASN A 19 19.87 -23.69 26.96
N ASP A 20 20.20 -22.40 27.00
CA ASP A 20 19.73 -21.39 26.03
C ASP A 20 20.19 -21.67 24.59
N GLU A 21 21.33 -22.34 24.38
CA GLU A 21 21.81 -22.70 23.06
C GLU A 21 20.99 -23.86 22.47
N PHE A 22 20.64 -24.84 23.30
CA PHE A 22 19.77 -25.94 22.93
C PHE A 22 18.36 -25.45 22.61
N LYS A 23 17.82 -24.55 23.42
CA LYS A 23 16.52 -23.89 23.19
C LYS A 23 16.44 -23.24 21.82
N LYS A 24 17.45 -22.44 21.42
CA LYS A 24 17.49 -21.79 20.10
C LYS A 24 17.50 -22.80 18.95
N LYS A 25 18.26 -23.91 19.09
CA LYS A 25 18.29 -24.98 18.06
C LYS A 25 16.93 -25.67 17.94
N ILE A 26 16.27 -25.96 19.06
CA ILE A 26 14.93 -26.56 19.08
C ILE A 26 13.88 -25.60 18.52
N GLU A 27 13.94 -24.31 18.83
CA GLU A 27 13.05 -23.29 18.26
C GLU A 27 13.17 -23.25 16.73
N VAL A 28 14.39 -23.28 16.17
CA VAL A 28 14.60 -23.36 14.72
C VAL A 28 14.01 -24.64 14.12
N VAL A 29 14.23 -25.79 14.75
CA VAL A 29 13.76 -27.10 14.24
C VAL A 29 12.24 -27.25 14.33
N LEU A 30 11.60 -26.72 15.38
CA LEU A 30 10.15 -26.76 15.57
C LEU A 30 9.40 -25.71 14.72
N GLY A 31 10.09 -25.02 13.80
CA GLY A 31 9.48 -24.01 12.95
C GLY A 31 9.14 -22.71 13.69
N GLY A 32 9.73 -22.52 14.87
CA GLY A 32 9.93 -21.22 15.50
C GLY A 32 11.04 -20.47 14.77
N GLU A 33 10.93 -20.36 13.44
CA GLU A 33 11.40 -19.14 12.82
C GLU A 33 10.68 -18.03 13.57
N ASP A 34 11.46 -17.11 14.15
CA ASP A 34 11.01 -15.74 14.32
C ASP A 34 10.15 -15.45 13.12
N LYS A 35 8.82 -15.44 13.31
CA LYS A 35 7.91 -14.86 12.35
C LYS A 35 8.32 -13.42 12.36
N ALA A 36 9.34 -13.09 11.56
CA ALA A 36 9.81 -11.77 11.28
C ALA A 36 8.53 -11.04 10.98
N LYS A 37 8.06 -10.25 11.96
CA LYS A 37 6.73 -9.65 11.95
C LYS A 37 6.61 -9.09 10.55
N LYS A 38 5.74 -9.67 9.71
CA LYS A 38 5.52 -9.18 8.35
C LYS A 38 5.31 -7.70 8.55
N LYS A 39 6.28 -6.87 8.14
CA LYS A 39 6.22 -5.43 8.36
C LYS A 39 4.88 -5.04 7.77
N VAL A 40 3.90 -4.79 8.63
CA VAL A 40 2.61 -4.25 8.24
C VAL A 40 3.04 -2.99 7.52
N LYS A 41 2.91 -2.99 6.18
CA LYS A 41 3.34 -1.86 5.38
C LYS A 41 2.61 -0.68 5.99
N LYS A 42 3.35 0.20 6.69
CA LYS A 42 2.79 1.44 7.24
C LYS A 42 1.99 2.01 6.09
N LYS A 43 0.68 2.15 6.28
CA LYS A 43 -0.19 2.79 5.28
C LYS A 43 0.43 4.17 5.11
N VAL A 44 1.20 4.35 4.05
CA VAL A 44 1.73 5.67 3.70
C VAL A 44 0.47 6.46 3.40
N ILE A 45 0.11 7.37 4.30
CA ILE A 45 -0.97 8.30 4.06
C ILE A 45 -0.43 9.22 2.98
N ILE A 46 -0.80 8.95 1.73
CA ILE A 46 -0.41 9.77 0.60
C ILE A 46 -1.38 10.94 0.61
N GLU A 47 -1.05 12.04 1.26
CA GLU A 47 -1.90 13.22 1.22
C GLU A 47 -1.78 13.89 -0.16
N ALA A 48 -2.88 13.93 -0.91
CA ALA A 48 -2.93 14.66 -2.15
C ALA A 48 -3.06 16.17 -1.84
N LYS A 49 -2.13 16.98 -2.37
CA LYS A 49 -2.14 18.45 -2.23
C LYS A 49 -3.38 19.11 -2.87
N LEU A 50 -4.06 18.39 -3.76
CA LEU A 50 -5.13 18.92 -4.60
C LEU A 50 -6.24 17.89 -4.78
N ASN A 51 -7.50 18.32 -4.70
CA ASN A 51 -8.66 17.50 -5.06
C ASN A 51 -9.13 17.82 -6.49
N PRO A 52 -8.77 16.99 -7.49
CA PRO A 52 -9.11 17.25 -8.89
C PRO A 52 -10.60 17.07 -9.18
N LEU A 53 -11.33 16.27 -8.39
CA LEU A 53 -12.76 16.01 -8.59
C LEU A 53 -13.64 17.21 -8.20
N LEU A 54 -13.22 18.00 -7.21
CA LEU A 54 -13.91 19.23 -6.84
C LEU A 54 -13.63 20.36 -7.83
N LEU A 55 -12.37 20.47 -8.27
CA LEU A 55 -11.95 21.56 -9.16
C LEU A 55 -12.49 21.42 -10.58
N ILE A 56 -12.59 20.19 -11.10
CA ILE A 56 -13.15 19.98 -12.44
C ILE A 56 -14.62 20.39 -12.53
N SER A 57 -15.37 20.33 -11.42
CA SER A 57 -16.76 20.79 -11.37
C SER A 57 -16.88 22.32 -11.47
N ASN A 58 -15.84 23.05 -11.05
CA ASN A 58 -15.82 24.51 -11.15
C ASN A 58 -15.26 24.96 -12.50
N SER A 59 -14.05 24.52 -12.86
CA SER A 59 -13.37 24.90 -14.10
C SER A 59 -12.22 23.97 -14.43
N GLU A 60 -12.22 23.46 -15.67
CA GLU A 60 -11.09 22.69 -16.21
C GLU A 60 -9.80 23.52 -16.30
N MET A 61 -9.91 24.80 -16.68
CA MET A 61 -8.75 25.67 -16.83
C MET A 61 -8.08 25.93 -15.48
N GLU A 62 -8.88 26.10 -14.43
CA GLU A 62 -8.37 26.26 -13.07
C GLU A 62 -7.65 25.00 -12.58
N LEU A 63 -8.24 23.82 -12.83
CA LEU A 63 -7.61 22.54 -12.52
C LEU A 63 -6.27 22.40 -13.28
N ARG A 64 -6.24 22.73 -14.56
CA ARG A 64 -5.03 22.63 -15.39
C ARG A 64 -3.91 23.54 -14.87
N ASN A 65 -4.23 24.76 -14.48
CA ASN A 65 -3.26 25.71 -13.92
C ASN A 65 -2.72 25.22 -12.57
N LYS A 66 -3.59 24.76 -11.66
CA LYS A 66 -3.14 24.21 -10.37
C LYS A 66 -2.29 22.95 -10.55
N LEU A 67 -2.60 22.09 -11.52
CA LEU A 67 -1.79 20.90 -11.82
C LEU A 67 -0.46 21.26 -12.50
N SER A 68 -0.38 22.37 -13.25
CA SER A 68 0.85 22.80 -13.90
C SER A 68 1.86 23.41 -12.91
N GLU A 69 1.42 23.86 -11.74
CA GLU A 69 2.29 24.32 -10.65
C GLU A 69 2.93 23.16 -9.85
N LEU A 70 2.31 21.98 -9.86
CA LEU A 70 2.75 20.82 -9.08
C LEU A 70 3.92 20.05 -9.71
N GLU A 71 4.69 19.33 -8.90
CA GLU A 71 5.74 18.45 -9.41
C GLU A 71 5.19 17.11 -9.93
N VAL A 72 5.97 16.41 -10.75
CA VAL A 72 5.62 15.08 -11.27
C VAL A 72 5.30 14.08 -10.14
N ILE A 73 5.98 14.20 -9.00
CA ILE A 73 5.74 13.38 -7.81
C ILE A 73 4.35 13.67 -7.22
N ASP A 74 4.00 14.95 -7.08
CA ASP A 74 2.69 15.37 -6.56
C ASP A 74 1.55 14.92 -7.49
N LEU A 75 1.73 15.03 -8.80
CA LEU A 75 0.76 14.53 -9.78
C LEU A 75 0.53 13.01 -9.64
N LYS A 76 1.60 12.24 -9.45
CA LYS A 76 1.50 10.79 -9.20
C LYS A 76 0.83 10.49 -7.86
N ASN A 77 1.08 11.30 -6.84
CA ASN A 77 0.43 11.17 -5.54
C ASN A 77 -1.08 11.42 -5.64
N ILE A 78 -1.50 12.43 -6.41
CA ILE A 78 -2.93 12.70 -6.69
C ILE A 78 -3.57 11.48 -7.38
N ILE A 79 -2.96 10.98 -8.46
CA ILE A 79 -3.47 9.80 -9.19
C ILE A 79 -3.63 8.60 -8.26
N LYS A 80 -2.66 8.37 -7.37
CA LYS A 80 -2.67 7.24 -6.45
C LYS A 80 -3.65 7.41 -5.30
N PHE A 81 -3.76 8.61 -4.74
CA PHE A 81 -4.68 8.90 -3.63
C PHE A 81 -6.14 8.80 -4.05
N TYR A 82 -6.48 9.31 -5.24
CA TYR A 82 -7.84 9.21 -5.79
C TYR A 82 -8.09 7.92 -6.56
N GLU A 83 -7.17 6.94 -6.50
CA GLU A 83 -7.29 5.65 -7.17
C GLU A 83 -7.68 5.80 -8.66
N MET A 84 -7.08 6.77 -9.35
CA MET A 84 -7.40 7.09 -10.75
C MET A 84 -6.88 6.03 -11.73
N ASP A 85 -5.80 5.35 -11.37
CA ASP A 85 -5.11 4.39 -12.23
C ASP A 85 -4.98 3.01 -11.56
N ASN A 86 -5.93 2.13 -11.89
CA ASN A 86 -5.95 0.75 -11.39
C ASN A 86 -4.78 -0.10 -11.92
N THR A 87 -4.21 0.29 -13.07
CA THR A 87 -3.12 -0.45 -13.72
C THR A 87 -1.73 -0.04 -13.24
N ASN A 88 -1.65 1.04 -12.44
CA ASN A 88 -0.40 1.69 -12.05
C ASN A 88 0.51 2.10 -13.23
N SER A 89 -0.03 2.25 -14.43
CA SER A 89 0.69 2.70 -15.64
C SER A 89 1.32 4.09 -15.46
N CYS A 90 0.65 4.99 -14.75
CA CYS A 90 1.07 6.38 -14.50
C CYS A 90 2.36 6.45 -13.67
N SER A 91 2.66 5.42 -12.87
CA SER A 91 3.90 5.35 -12.10
C SER A 91 5.15 5.44 -13.00
N ARG A 92 5.07 4.89 -14.21
CA ARG A 92 6.17 4.84 -15.19
C ARG A 92 6.29 6.12 -16.02
N TRP A 93 5.30 7.00 -16.00
CA TRP A 93 5.30 8.18 -16.83
C TRP A 93 6.23 9.25 -16.28
N LYS A 94 6.99 9.90 -17.17
CA LYS A 94 7.94 10.97 -16.84
C LYS A 94 7.46 12.35 -17.31
N LYS A 95 6.65 12.39 -18.38
CA LYS A 95 6.14 13.64 -18.95
C LYS A 95 5.05 14.21 -18.07
N LYS A 96 5.25 15.46 -17.61
CA LYS A 96 4.31 16.20 -16.77
C LYS A 96 2.96 16.39 -17.46
N ASP A 97 2.94 16.90 -18.69
CA ASP A 97 1.71 17.12 -19.45
C ASP A 97 0.85 15.86 -19.60
N ARG A 98 1.49 14.70 -19.78
CA ARG A 98 0.78 13.43 -19.89
C ARG A 98 0.01 13.09 -18.60
N LEU A 99 0.62 13.34 -17.44
CA LEU A 99 -0.02 13.13 -16.13
C LEU A 99 -1.15 14.14 -15.91
N ILE A 100 -0.93 15.41 -16.27
CA ILE A 100 -1.95 16.47 -16.15
C ILE A 100 -3.18 16.12 -16.98
N ASN A 101 -3.00 15.83 -18.27
CA ASN A 101 -4.11 15.48 -19.17
C ASN A 101 -4.88 14.26 -18.65
N TYR A 102 -4.18 13.23 -18.17
CA TYR A 102 -4.81 12.05 -17.61
C TYR A 102 -5.65 12.35 -16.35
N ILE A 103 -5.14 13.17 -15.43
CA ILE A 103 -5.91 13.59 -14.24
C ILE A 103 -7.18 14.32 -14.67
N ILE A 104 -7.09 15.23 -15.65
CA ILE A 104 -8.25 15.96 -16.18
C ILE A 104 -9.26 15.00 -16.80
N ASP A 105 -8.83 14.11 -17.69
CA ASP A 105 -9.71 13.16 -18.40
C ASP A 105 -10.45 12.23 -17.44
N VAL A 106 -9.73 11.65 -16.47
CA VAL A 106 -10.34 10.77 -15.46
C VAL A 106 -11.30 11.56 -14.56
N SER A 107 -10.96 12.80 -14.19
CA SER A 107 -11.82 13.63 -13.35
C SER A 107 -13.13 13.98 -14.07
N LYS A 108 -13.06 14.37 -15.35
CA LYS A 108 -14.25 14.59 -16.20
C LYS A 108 -15.12 13.35 -16.29
N SER A 109 -14.50 12.20 -16.61
CA SER A 109 -15.24 10.94 -16.74
C SER A 109 -15.99 10.57 -15.46
N ARG A 110 -15.37 10.78 -14.29
CA ARG A 110 -15.98 10.48 -12.99
C ARG A 110 -17.13 11.42 -12.66
N VAL A 111 -16.97 12.72 -12.87
CA VAL A 111 -18.05 13.70 -12.63
C VAL A 111 -19.23 13.46 -13.58
N ASN A 112 -18.95 13.22 -14.87
CA ASN A 112 -20.00 12.95 -15.86
C ASN A 112 -20.79 11.67 -15.56
N ARG A 113 -20.14 10.60 -15.08
CA ARG A 113 -20.85 9.39 -14.62
C ARG A 113 -21.84 9.67 -13.50
N GLY A 114 -21.52 10.61 -12.60
CA GLY A 114 -22.43 11.02 -11.53
C GLY A 114 -23.65 11.80 -12.02
N ASN A 115 -23.53 12.50 -13.16
CA ASN A 115 -24.64 13.23 -13.79
C ASN A 115 -25.58 12.33 -14.58
N ALA A 116 -25.10 11.21 -15.13
CA ALA A 116 -25.91 10.27 -15.93
C ALA A 116 -27.07 9.59 -15.17
N PHE A 117 -27.14 9.75 -13.85
CA PHE A 117 -28.21 9.20 -12.99
C PHE A 117 -29.08 10.30 -12.35
N ARG A 118 -28.91 11.57 -12.73
CA ARG A 118 -29.65 12.71 -12.17
C ARG A 118 -30.74 13.28 -13.09
N ASP A 119 -30.90 12.72 -14.29
CA ASP A 119 -31.99 13.01 -15.23
C ASP A 119 -33.11 11.95 -15.14
#